data_AF-A0A7X8VDB4-F1
#
_entry.id   AF-A0A7X8VDB4-F1
#
_cell.length_a   1.000
_cell.length_b   1.000
_cell.length_c   1.000
_cell.angle_alpha   90.00
_cell.angle_beta   90.00
_cell.angle_gamma   90.00
#
_symmetry.space_group_name_H-M   'P 1'
#
loop_
_entity.id
_entity.type
_entity.pdbx_description
1 polymer ?
#
loop_
_entity_poly.entity_id
_entity_poly.type
_entity_poly.pdbx_seq_one_letter_code
_entity_poly.pdbx_strand_id
1 'polypeptide(L)'
;MSKYLLPKLREQTGKDCREVSEEVMNIFFGYNWPGNIRELENVLERSCIMADGPVILPSHLPEYIKKSSLAPTLGRVEIKDLGPLKDLVQETEIQAIKEALRITGGNKMRAMNMLGMKKTNFYKKLKLIVRNSEL
;
A
#
# COMPACT_ATOMS: atom_id res chain seq x y z
N MET A 1 -19.80 -5.25 -2.31
CA MET A 1 -18.68 -6.17 -2.58
C MET A 1 -18.73 -7.48 -1.77
N SER A 2 -19.58 -7.65 -0.74
CA SER A 2 -19.48 -8.76 0.24
C SER A 2 -20.50 -9.91 0.13
N LYS A 3 -21.60 -9.79 -0.63
CA LYS A 3 -22.71 -10.77 -0.58
C LYS A 3 -22.41 -12.16 -1.17
N TYR A 4 -21.41 -12.30 -2.05
CA TYR A 4 -21.16 -13.55 -2.78
C TYR A 4 -19.95 -14.33 -2.29
N LEU A 5 -19.00 -13.69 -1.62
CA LEU A 5 -17.73 -14.33 -1.28
C LEU A 5 -17.84 -15.21 -0.03
N LEU A 6 -18.51 -14.73 1.01
CA LEU A 6 -18.66 -15.47 2.27
C LEU A 6 -19.47 -16.78 2.10
N PRO A 7 -20.61 -16.81 1.38
CA PRO A 7 -21.31 -18.06 1.11
C PRO A 7 -20.44 -19.10 0.39
N LYS A 8 -19.68 -18.67 -0.62
CA LYS A 8 -18.74 -19.52 -1.37
C LYS A 8 -17.63 -20.07 -0.47
N LEU A 9 -17.06 -19.24 0.40
CA LEU A 9 -16.01 -19.66 1.34
C LEU A 9 -16.52 -20.66 2.39
N ARG A 10 -17.76 -20.52 2.85
CA ARG A 10 -18.39 -21.50 3.77
C ARG A 10 -18.54 -22.86 3.12
N GLU A 11 -18.97 -22.88 1.86
CA GLU A 11 -19.11 -24.12 1.08
C GLU A 11 -17.75 -24.79 0.84
N GLN A 12 -16.71 -24.00 0.55
CA GLN A 12 -15.36 -24.51 0.28
C GLN A 12 -14.62 -24.99 1.54
N THR A 13 -14.78 -24.29 2.67
CA THR A 13 -14.02 -24.58 3.90
C THR A 13 -14.79 -25.42 4.93
N GLY A 14 -16.11 -25.55 4.79
CA GLY A 14 -16.98 -26.20 5.77
C GLY A 14 -17.10 -25.45 7.11
N LYS A 15 -16.57 -24.24 7.21
CA LYS A 15 -16.56 -23.43 8.43
C LYS A 15 -17.73 -22.45 8.43
N ASP A 16 -18.27 -22.18 9.62
CA ASP A 16 -19.35 -21.20 9.78
C ASP A 16 -18.75 -19.80 9.87
N CYS A 17 -18.44 -19.20 8.72
CA CYS A 17 -17.93 -17.84 8.62
C CYS A 17 -18.92 -16.94 7.87
N ARG A 18 -19.63 -16.10 8.62
CA ARG A 18 -20.77 -15.30 8.12
C ARG A 18 -20.43 -13.84 7.95
N GLU A 19 -19.45 -13.35 8.70
CA GLU A 19 -19.15 -11.93 8.84
C GLU A 19 -17.65 -11.67 8.91
N VAL A 20 -17.27 -10.46 8.52
CA VAL A 20 -15.92 -9.93 8.64
C VAL A 20 -16.01 -8.72 9.56
N SER A 21 -15.21 -8.68 10.62
CA SER A 21 -15.19 -7.54 11.53
C SER A 21 -14.77 -6.24 10.83
N GLU A 22 -15.26 -5.10 11.31
CA GLU A 22 -14.90 -3.79 10.77
C GLU A 22 -13.39 -3.53 10.80
N GLU A 23 -12.71 -4.03 11.84
CA GLU A 23 -11.25 -3.95 11.95
C GLU A 23 -10.54 -4.68 10.80
N VAL A 24 -11.02 -5.87 10.42
CA VAL A 24 -10.48 -6.61 9.27
C VAL A 24 -10.77 -5.88 7.96
N MET A 25 -11.97 -5.30 7.82
CA MET A 25 -12.30 -4.47 6.66
C MET A 25 -11.34 -3.29 6.52
N ASN A 26 -11.04 -2.59 7.62
CA ASN A 26 -10.08 -1.49 7.64
C ASN A 26 -8.67 -1.95 7.24
N ILE A 27 -8.23 -3.12 7.72
CA ILE A 27 -6.95 -3.72 7.32
C ILE A 27 -6.96 -4.03 5.81
N PHE A 28 -8.05 -4.56 5.27
CA PHE A 28 -8.15 -4.91 3.85
C PHE A 28 -8.19 -3.68 2.93
N PHE A 29 -8.83 -2.58 3.36
CA PHE A 29 -8.72 -1.28 2.68
C PHE A 29 -7.31 -0.68 2.80
N GLY A 30 -6.61 -1.01 3.90
CA GLY A 30 -5.22 -0.66 4.18
C GLY A 30 -4.18 -1.48 3.40
N TYR A 31 -4.54 -2.62 2.85
CA TYR A 31 -3.59 -3.54 2.22
C TYR A 31 -3.52 -3.34 0.71
N ASN A 32 -2.30 -3.23 0.17
CA ASN A 32 -2.11 -3.27 -1.28
C ASN A 32 -2.10 -4.74 -1.71
N TRP A 33 -3.02 -5.13 -2.59
CA TRP A 33 -3.21 -6.52 -3.02
C TRP A 33 -2.44 -6.78 -4.32
N PRO A 34 -1.17 -7.24 -4.29
CA PRO A 34 -0.36 -7.42 -5.49
C PRO A 34 -0.95 -8.50 -6.44
N GLY A 35 -1.72 -9.45 -5.92
CA GLY A 35 -2.33 -10.55 -6.66
C GLY A 35 -3.80 -10.40 -7.04
N ASN A 36 -4.40 -9.20 -6.94
CA ASN A 36 -5.84 -8.94 -7.17
C ASN A 36 -6.78 -9.75 -6.24
N ILE A 37 -8.05 -9.92 -6.67
CA ILE A 37 -9.14 -10.61 -5.94
C ILE A 37 -8.76 -12.02 -5.49
N ARG A 38 -7.89 -12.74 -6.21
CA ARG A 38 -7.46 -14.10 -5.82
C ARG A 38 -6.68 -14.12 -4.52
N GLU A 39 -5.85 -13.11 -4.28
CA GLU A 39 -5.08 -13.03 -3.03
C GLU A 39 -6.00 -12.69 -1.85
N LEU A 40 -6.98 -11.82 -2.07
CA LEU A 40 -8.04 -11.54 -1.10
C LEU A 40 -8.87 -12.80 -0.78
N GLU A 41 -9.26 -13.57 -1.81
CA GLU A 41 -9.95 -14.86 -1.64
C GLU A 41 -9.11 -15.82 -0.78
N ASN A 42 -7.82 -16.03 -1.11
CA ASN A 42 -6.94 -16.92 -0.36
C ASN A 42 -6.76 -16.49 1.11
N VAL A 43 -6.62 -15.18 1.35
CA VAL A 43 -6.51 -14.65 2.71
C VAL A 43 -7.80 -14.89 3.48
N LEU A 44 -8.96 -14.61 2.88
CA LEU A 44 -10.26 -14.84 3.50
C LEU A 44 -10.53 -16.31 3.76
N GLU A 45 -10.18 -17.21 2.84
CA GLU A 45 -10.28 -18.66 3.00
C GLU A 45 -9.47 -19.13 4.20
N ARG A 46 -8.20 -18.74 4.26
CA ARG A 46 -7.32 -19.13 5.37
C ARG A 46 -7.78 -18.56 6.71
N SER A 47 -8.30 -17.33 6.70
CA SER A 47 -8.84 -16.67 7.89
C SER A 47 -10.16 -17.31 8.35
N CYS A 48 -10.97 -17.81 7.41
CA CYS A 48 -12.18 -18.58 7.67
C CYS A 48 -11.87 -19.94 8.31
N ILE A 49 -10.81 -20.62 7.83
CA ILE A 49 -10.32 -21.88 8.44
C ILE A 49 -9.87 -21.67 9.89
N MET A 50 -9.18 -20.56 10.15
CA MET A 50 -8.65 -20.18 11.46
C MET A 50 -9.69 -19.57 12.40
N ALA A 51 -10.86 -19.17 11.90
CA ALA A 51 -11.90 -18.61 12.73
C ALA A 51 -12.62 -19.72 13.50
N ASP A 52 -12.74 -19.53 14.82
CA ASP A 52 -13.48 -20.42 15.71
C ASP A 52 -14.97 -20.07 15.83
N GLY A 53 -15.44 -19.07 15.06
CA GLY A 53 -16.82 -18.58 15.11
C GLY A 53 -17.25 -17.84 13.85
N PRO A 54 -18.46 -17.23 13.86
CA PRO A 54 -19.10 -16.64 12.68
C PRO A 54 -18.39 -15.41 12.13
N VAL A 55 -17.46 -14.82 12.87
CA VAL A 55 -16.83 -13.54 12.55
C VAL A 55 -15.32 -13.72 12.35
N ILE A 56 -14.80 -13.24 11.20
CA ILE A 56 -13.36 -13.10 11.00
C ILE A 56 -12.84 -11.89 11.77
N LEU A 57 -11.92 -12.14 12.70
CA LEU A 57 -11.23 -11.15 13.51
C LEU A 57 -9.79 -10.95 13.00
N PRO A 58 -9.12 -9.83 13.34
CA PRO A 58 -7.72 -9.60 12.95
C PRO A 58 -6.76 -10.68 13.44
N SER A 59 -7.08 -11.34 14.56
CA SER A 59 -6.34 -12.50 15.08
C SER A 59 -6.25 -13.65 14.08
N HIS A 60 -7.29 -13.86 13.26
CA HIS A 60 -7.38 -14.95 12.29
C HIS A 60 -6.65 -14.65 10.97
N LEU A 61 -6.25 -13.40 10.74
CA LEU A 61 -5.52 -13.03 9.52
C LEU A 61 -4.09 -13.61 9.51
N PRO A 62 -3.46 -13.75 8.34
CA PRO A 62 -2.03 -14.02 8.25
C PRO A 62 -1.18 -12.86 8.79
N GLU A 63 -0.02 -13.16 9.39
CA GLU A 63 0.85 -12.12 9.97
C GLU A 63 1.31 -11.05 8.98
N TYR A 64 1.54 -11.42 7.72
CA TYR A 64 1.99 -10.47 6.70
C TYR A 64 0.92 -9.40 6.36
N ILE A 65 -0.36 -9.75 6.50
CA ILE A 65 -1.47 -8.80 6.38
C ILE A 65 -1.51 -7.88 7.61
N LYS A 66 -1.38 -8.44 8.82
CA LYS A 66 -1.38 -7.67 10.08
C LYS A 66 -0.22 -6.67 10.18
N LYS A 67 0.97 -7.04 9.70
CA LYS A 67 2.17 -6.18 9.76
C LYS A 67 2.12 -5.02 8.76
N SER A 68 1.36 -5.17 7.67
CA SER A 68 1.21 -4.13 6.65
C SER A 68 0.30 -2.98 7.10
N SER A 69 -0.67 -3.22 7.99
CA SER A 69 -1.48 -2.15 8.59
C SER A 69 -0.79 -1.40 9.75
N LEU A 70 0.25 -2.01 10.34
CA LEU A 70 1.03 -1.44 11.45
C LEU A 70 2.26 -0.64 10.97
N ALA A 71 2.61 -0.72 9.69
CA ALA A 71 3.59 0.19 9.13
C ALA A 71 2.92 1.57 8.99
N PRO A 72 3.45 2.65 9.61
CA PRO A 72 3.08 3.99 9.18
C PRO A 72 3.31 4.03 7.67
N THR A 73 2.37 4.62 6.96
CA THR A 73 2.24 4.76 5.50
C THR A 73 3.48 5.37 4.83
N LEU A 74 4.63 4.73 4.95
CA LEU A 74 5.83 4.96 4.17
C LEU A 74 5.61 4.27 2.82
N GLY A 75 5.01 5.00 1.88
CA GLY A 75 4.96 4.60 0.48
C GLY A 75 3.59 4.62 -0.19
N ARG A 76 2.53 5.08 0.46
CA ARG A 76 1.29 5.38 -0.26
C ARG A 76 1.39 6.75 -0.92
N VAL A 77 1.65 6.76 -2.23
CA VAL A 77 1.22 7.88 -3.08
C VAL A 77 -0.29 7.73 -3.21
N GLU A 78 -1.05 8.41 -2.35
CA GLU A 78 -2.49 8.55 -2.52
C GLU A 78 -2.72 9.36 -3.80
N ILE A 79 -3.12 8.70 -4.89
CA ILE A 79 -3.55 9.39 -6.11
C ILE A 79 -4.95 9.95 -5.83
N LYS A 80 -5.01 11.10 -5.17
CA LYS A 80 -6.29 11.78 -4.82
C LYS A 80 -6.98 12.41 -6.02
N ASP A 81 -6.23 12.68 -7.09
CA ASP A 81 -6.73 13.22 -8.35
C ASP A 81 -6.00 12.58 -9.52
N LEU A 82 -6.72 11.97 -10.45
CA LEU A 82 -6.20 11.54 -11.75
C LEU A 82 -6.00 12.78 -12.63
N GLY A 83 -5.04 13.62 -12.27
CA GLY A 83 -4.47 14.60 -13.19
C GLY A 83 -3.74 13.91 -14.36
N PRO A 84 -3.20 14.67 -15.32
CA PRO A 84 -2.37 14.10 -16.38
C PRO A 84 -1.28 13.20 -15.78
N LEU A 85 -1.05 12.01 -16.36
CA LEU A 85 -0.04 11.04 -15.92
C LEU A 85 1.34 11.69 -15.68
N LYS A 86 1.65 12.73 -16.44
CA LYS A 86 2.86 13.55 -16.33
C LYS A 86 3.05 14.18 -14.95
N ASP A 87 1.98 14.60 -14.30
CA ASP A 87 2.01 15.29 -13.01
C ASP A 87 2.18 14.28 -11.87
N LEU A 88 1.55 13.12 -11.96
CA LEU A 88 1.73 12.02 -11.00
C LEU A 88 3.16 11.46 -11.02
N VAL A 89 3.70 11.23 -12.23
CA VAL A 89 5.10 10.80 -12.40
C VAL A 89 6.02 11.86 -11.81
N GLN A 90 5.74 13.14 -12.04
CA GLN A 90 6.54 14.23 -11.49
C GLN A 90 6.52 14.28 -9.96
N GLU A 91 5.37 14.13 -9.33
CA GLU A 91 5.25 14.14 -7.87
C GLU A 91 6.02 12.95 -7.27
N THR A 92 5.85 11.76 -7.86
CA THR A 92 6.56 10.54 -7.43
C THR A 92 8.08 10.71 -7.55
N GLU A 93 8.57 11.27 -8.66
CA GLU A 93 9.98 11.59 -8.86
C GLU A 93 10.50 12.61 -7.83
N ILE A 94 9.70 13.63 -7.49
CA ILE A 94 10.06 14.63 -6.49
C ILE A 94 10.19 14.01 -5.10
N GLN A 95 9.25 13.16 -4.70
CA GLN A 95 9.29 12.47 -3.42
C GLN A 95 10.50 11.55 -3.31
N ALA A 96 10.82 10.79 -4.38
CA ALA A 96 12.02 9.97 -4.43
C ALA A 96 13.32 10.78 -4.25
N ILE A 97 13.40 11.98 -4.85
CA ILE A 97 14.55 12.89 -4.69
C ILE A 97 14.68 13.42 -3.27
N LYS A 98 13.57 13.83 -2.65
CA LYS A 98 13.56 14.30 -1.25
C LYS A 98 14.06 13.21 -0.31
N GLU A 99 13.57 11.99 -0.49
CA GLU A 99 13.94 10.86 0.36
C GLU A 99 15.40 10.43 0.14
N ALA A 100 15.87 10.37 -1.10
CA ALA A 100 17.27 10.09 -1.38
C ALA A 100 18.21 11.16 -0.79
N LEU A 101 17.81 12.44 -0.80
CA LEU A 101 18.56 13.51 -0.14
C LEU A 101 18.54 13.36 1.38
N ARG A 102 17.42 12.95 1.98
CA ARG A 102 17.32 12.68 3.42
C ARG A 102 18.24 11.53 3.84
N ILE A 103 18.19 10.40 3.13
CA ILE A 103 19.02 9.21 3.39
C ILE A 103 20.51 9.52 3.23
N THR A 104 20.86 10.35 2.25
CA THR A 104 22.27 10.66 1.94
C THR A 104 22.80 11.89 2.66
N GLY A 105 22.03 12.47 3.60
CA GLY A 105 22.44 13.66 4.36
C GLY A 105 22.68 14.90 3.48
N GLY A 106 21.92 15.06 2.40
CA GLY A 106 22.05 16.16 1.45
C GLY A 106 23.14 15.98 0.39
N ASN A 107 23.80 14.82 0.34
CA ASN A 107 24.80 14.55 -0.69
C ASN A 107 24.13 14.25 -2.04
N LYS A 108 23.99 15.31 -2.86
CA LYS A 108 23.37 15.28 -4.19
C LYS A 108 23.95 14.21 -5.11
N MET A 109 25.26 13.96 -5.04
CA MET A 109 25.92 12.96 -5.90
C MET A 109 25.53 11.54 -5.49
N ARG A 110 25.51 11.25 -4.19
CA ARG A 110 25.04 9.96 -3.67
C ARG A 110 23.56 9.76 -3.94
N ALA A 111 22.73 10.80 -3.78
CA ALA A 111 21.31 10.73 -4.09
C ALA A 111 21.05 10.42 -5.58
N MET A 112 21.79 11.06 -6.50
CA MET A 112 21.70 10.77 -7.93
C MET A 112 22.08 9.33 -8.26
N ASN A 113 23.18 8.83 -7.68
CA ASN A 113 23.62 7.45 -7.90
C ASN A 113 22.63 6.44 -7.33
N MET A 114 22.09 6.71 -6.14
CA MET A 114 21.08 5.88 -5.48
C MET A 114 19.79 5.77 -6.31
N LEU A 115 19.36 6.88 -6.93
CA LEU A 115 18.16 6.92 -7.77
C LEU A 115 18.43 6.54 -9.23
N GLY A 116 19.68 6.26 -9.62
CA GLY A 116 20.05 6.00 -11.02
C GLY A 116 19.76 7.18 -11.96
N MET A 117 19.71 8.41 -11.43
CA MET A 117 19.23 9.58 -12.16
C MET A 117 20.36 10.36 -12.82
N LYS A 118 20.16 10.76 -14.08
CA LYS A 118 21.07 11.68 -14.78
C LYS A 118 21.09 13.05 -14.10
N LYS A 119 22.27 13.66 -14.02
CA LYS A 119 22.52 14.98 -13.42
C LYS A 119 21.53 16.05 -13.89
N THR A 120 21.28 16.14 -15.20
CA THR A 120 20.37 17.14 -15.78
C THR A 120 18.92 16.99 -15.33
N ASN A 121 18.40 15.76 -15.23
CA ASN A 121 17.04 15.52 -14.74
C ASN A 121 16.93 15.84 -13.25
N PHE A 122 17.91 15.40 -12.45
CA PHE A 122 17.95 15.63 -11.02
C PHE A 122 17.92 17.13 -10.67
N TYR A 123 18.77 17.96 -11.30
CA TYR A 123 18.77 19.41 -11.05
C TYR A 123 17.50 20.10 -11.54
N LYS A 124 16.91 19.64 -12.64
CA LYS A 124 15.63 20.17 -13.14
C LYS A 124 14.51 19.95 -12.13
N LYS A 125 14.45 18.76 -11.53
CA LYS A 125 13.48 18.43 -10.48
C LYS A 125 13.79 19.15 -9.17
N LEU A 126 15.06 19.28 -8.80
CA LEU A 126 15.47 20.02 -7.60
C LEU A 126 15.03 21.50 -7.66
N LYS A 127 15.12 22.14 -8.84
CA LYS A 127 14.64 23.52 -9.03
C LYS A 127 13.13 23.65 -8.80
N LEU A 128 12.34 22.65 -9.20
CA LEU A 128 10.90 22.62 -8.95
C LEU A 128 10.59 22.47 -7.46
N ILE A 129 11.37 21.65 -6.74
CA ILE A 129 11.21 21.48 -5.28
C ILE A 129 11.47 22.79 -4.55
N VAL A 130 12.57 23.49 -4.88
CA VAL A 130 12.92 24.77 -4.25
C VAL A 130 11.83 25.81 -4.49
N ARG A 131 11.30 25.89 -5.72
CA ARG A 131 10.25 26.85 -6.08
C ARG A 131 8.92 26.59 -5.36
N ASN A 132 8.61 25.33 -5.03
CA ASN A 132 7.38 24.95 -4.34
C ASN A 132 7.50 24.95 -2.80
N SER A 133 8.69 25.21 -2.24
CA SER A 133 8.93 25.24 -0.79
C SER A 133 8.93 26.66 -0.20
N GLU A 134 8.55 27.69 -0.98
CA GLU A 134 8.50 29.12 -0.58
C GLU A 134 7.08 29.70 -0.46
N LEU A 135 6.06 28.89 -0.19
CA LEU A 135 4.68 29.36 0.12
C LEU A 135 4.14 28.70 1.39
#